data_AF-A0AA90NF01-F1
#
_entry.id   AF-A0AA90NF01-F1
#
_cell.length_a   1.000
_cell.length_b   1.000
_cell.length_c   1.000
_cell.angle_alpha   90.00
_cell.angle_beta   90.00
_cell.angle_gamma   90.00
#
_symmetry.space_group_name_H-M   'P 1'
#
loop_
_entity.id
_entity.type
_entity.pdbx_description
1 polymer ?
#
loop_
_entity_poly.entity_id
_entity_poly.type
_entity_poly.pdbx_seq_one_letter_code
_entity_poly.pdbx_strand_id
1 'polypeptide(L)'
;MNALLVIDVQDSFRYRESWAEVSNPDIVDDVNRLVDAARERNDLVVWILHSEPGTGDVFDPDSGHVALQPGLVPRAEEPVLTKTTRNAFTSTELGRILQQQGVRSLTIAGIQTEQCCETTTRLAADLGFDVDFVTEATATFPIIRPDTGEVLGTDAIIERTEFALAGRFATIRTLDEPPPPRHDAGVSPTTVAVLLLPGVHLLDVAGPAQAFGAATDLGHEYRPRYVGESSQVASHQGLPLVAETTFPMLRTSDIIVVPGWRTDTGRVPASTETLRWLTDHHDAGGTVMAVCAGAFALGAAGLLDGRRCTTHHELCDRLAVRNPAATVVRDVLHVTDGTVRTSAGIASGIDATLALLADRHGPAAAAAVSRAMVVYARRNGHASQHSVMLRHRAHVNDAVHRALDLIDSRFSQTVPLGELASAVGVSARTLSRAFESELGTTPLRYQQAVRVEHASLLIDQGATVESAAHAVGFTDARMLRRLRSRAR
;
A
#
# COMPACT_ATOMS: atom_id res chain seq x y z
N MET A 1 4.20 9.65 17.49
CA MET A 1 5.27 10.62 17.83
C MET A 1 5.76 11.37 16.59
N ASN A 2 6.21 12.63 16.74
CA ASN A 2 6.77 13.45 15.65
C ASN A 2 8.27 13.69 15.87
N ALA A 3 9.00 14.02 14.81
CA ALA A 3 10.39 14.48 14.92
C ALA A 3 10.70 15.69 14.01
N LEU A 4 11.57 16.56 14.48
CA LEU A 4 12.22 17.60 13.69
C LEU A 4 13.61 17.11 13.25
N LEU A 5 13.88 17.15 11.95
CA LEU A 5 15.21 16.91 11.40
C LEU A 5 15.85 18.25 11.04
N VAL A 6 16.95 18.58 11.71
CA VAL A 6 17.78 19.75 11.40
C VAL A 6 18.96 19.28 10.56
N ILE A 7 18.93 19.59 9.26
CA ILE A 7 19.85 19.03 8.26
C ILE A 7 20.90 20.08 7.86
N ASP A 8 22.15 19.76 8.10
CA ASP A 8 23.32 20.46 7.56
C ASP A 8 23.40 21.96 7.95
N VAL A 9 22.76 22.38 9.05
CA VAL A 9 22.89 23.74 9.60
C VAL A 9 24.22 23.87 10.36
N GLN A 10 25.30 23.71 9.62
CA GLN A 10 26.67 23.58 10.11
C GLN A 10 27.56 24.74 9.67
N ASP A 11 28.62 25.00 10.44
CA ASP A 11 29.51 26.14 10.28
C ASP A 11 30.34 26.08 9.00
N SER A 12 30.61 24.88 8.45
CA SER A 12 31.27 24.67 7.15
C SER A 12 30.75 25.59 6.04
N PHE A 13 29.44 25.81 5.96
CA PHE A 13 28.85 26.66 4.92
C PHE A 13 29.28 28.12 5.01
N ARG A 14 29.51 28.66 6.22
CA ARG A 14 29.91 30.05 6.43
C ARG A 14 31.32 30.36 5.94
N TYR A 15 32.13 29.33 5.72
CA TYR A 15 33.48 29.45 5.16
C TYR A 15 33.51 29.28 3.64
N ARG A 16 32.37 29.05 2.98
CA ARG A 16 32.26 29.13 1.51
C ARG A 16 32.12 30.58 1.07
N GLU A 17 32.74 30.94 -0.05
CA GLU A 17 32.55 32.25 -0.68
C GLU A 17 31.07 32.53 -1.00
N SER A 18 30.32 31.48 -1.38
CA SER A 18 28.89 31.57 -1.69
C SER A 18 28.00 31.91 -0.49
N TRP A 19 28.51 31.93 0.74
CA TRP A 19 27.70 32.26 1.92
C TRP A 19 27.06 33.64 1.84
N ALA A 20 27.73 34.60 1.18
CA ALA A 20 27.20 35.95 0.98
C ALA A 20 25.91 36.00 0.14
N GLU A 21 25.60 34.91 -0.59
CA GLU A 21 24.45 34.79 -1.50
C GLU A 21 23.38 33.81 -0.99
N VAL A 22 23.46 33.42 0.28
CA VAL A 22 22.49 32.48 0.88
C VAL A 22 21.07 33.08 0.88
N SER A 23 20.07 32.24 0.61
CA SER A 23 18.67 32.67 0.56
C SER A 23 18.10 33.07 1.93
N ASN A 24 18.60 32.46 3.00
CA ASN A 24 18.21 32.76 4.37
C ASN A 24 19.48 32.88 5.25
N PRO A 25 20.01 34.09 5.47
CA PRO A 25 21.16 34.31 6.35
C PRO A 25 20.82 34.12 7.84
N ASP A 26 19.54 34.20 8.21
CA ASP A 26 19.02 34.09 9.58
C ASP A 26 18.53 32.67 9.91
N ILE A 27 18.94 31.67 9.11
CA ILE A 27 18.51 30.26 9.21
C ILE A 27 18.63 29.67 10.63
N VAL A 28 19.61 30.14 11.42
CA VAL A 28 19.80 29.70 12.82
C VAL A 28 18.61 30.10 13.69
N ASP A 29 18.06 31.30 13.52
CA ASP A 29 16.93 31.80 14.31
C ASP A 29 15.64 31.05 13.94
N ASP A 30 15.40 30.84 12.65
CA ASP A 30 14.23 30.09 12.17
C ASP A 30 14.26 28.61 12.59
N VAL A 31 15.44 27.98 12.54
CA VAL A 31 15.63 26.62 13.04
C VAL A 31 15.43 26.56 14.55
N ASN A 32 15.95 27.54 15.32
CA ASN A 32 15.73 27.59 16.77
C ASN A 32 14.24 27.72 17.12
N ARG A 33 13.45 28.50 16.37
CA ARG A 33 11.99 28.56 16.53
C ARG A 33 11.34 27.19 16.37
N LEU A 34 11.71 26.42 15.35
CA LEU A 34 11.19 25.07 15.15
C LEU A 34 11.66 24.10 16.23
N VAL A 35 12.91 24.19 16.67
CA VAL A 35 13.51 23.37 17.73
C VAL A 35 12.80 23.62 19.06
N ASP A 36 12.57 24.88 19.43
CA ASP A 36 11.85 25.24 20.65
C ASP A 36 10.41 24.73 20.60
N ALA A 37 9.72 24.92 19.48
CA ALA A 37 8.37 24.41 19.31
C ALA A 37 8.33 22.86 19.38
N ALA A 38 9.29 22.16 18.78
CA ALA A 38 9.41 20.70 18.87
C ALA A 38 9.65 20.23 20.32
N ARG A 39 10.56 20.90 21.03
CA ARG A 39 10.87 20.61 22.43
C ARG A 39 9.69 20.86 23.37
N GLU A 40 8.95 21.94 23.18
CA GLU A 40 7.73 22.25 23.97
C GLU A 40 6.68 21.16 23.83
N ARG A 41 6.58 20.58 22.63
CA ARG A 41 5.69 19.45 22.38
C ARG A 41 6.24 18.13 22.87
N ASN A 42 7.53 18.02 23.21
CA ASN A 42 8.24 16.77 23.47
C ASN A 42 8.42 15.90 22.20
N ASP A 43 8.54 16.53 21.03
CA ASP A 43 8.90 15.87 19.76
C ASP A 43 10.40 15.57 19.75
N LEU A 44 10.82 14.53 19.02
CA LEU A 44 12.24 14.21 18.90
C LEU A 44 12.94 15.26 18.03
N VAL A 45 14.04 15.84 18.49
CA VAL A 45 14.91 16.68 17.65
C VAL A 45 16.15 15.88 17.27
N VAL A 46 16.45 15.82 15.97
CA VAL A 46 17.64 15.13 15.44
C VAL A 46 18.49 16.13 14.67
N TRP A 47 19.76 16.21 15.03
CA TRP A 47 20.75 17.08 14.40
C TRP A 47 21.59 16.28 13.42
N ILE A 48 21.70 16.73 12.18
CA ILE A 48 22.40 16.00 11.12
C ILE A 48 23.45 16.93 10.51
N LEU A 49 24.69 16.46 10.46
CA LEU A 49 25.84 17.13 9.86
C LEU A 49 26.30 16.38 8.62
N HIS A 50 26.75 17.10 7.59
CA HIS A 50 27.41 16.52 6.43
C HIS A 50 28.93 16.55 6.58
N SER A 51 29.57 15.46 6.18
CA SER A 51 31.01 15.33 6.19
C SER A 51 31.51 14.69 4.90
N GLU A 52 32.64 15.20 4.41
CA GLU A 52 33.36 14.67 3.25
C GLU A 52 34.82 14.35 3.65
N PRO A 53 35.09 13.22 4.33
CA PRO A 53 36.42 12.93 4.85
C PRO A 53 37.49 12.78 3.75
N GLY A 54 38.64 13.42 3.94
CA GLY A 54 39.79 13.32 3.05
C GLY A 54 39.73 14.23 1.83
N THR A 55 38.78 15.14 1.74
CA THR A 55 38.72 16.17 0.68
C THR A 55 39.64 17.35 0.95
N GLY A 56 39.96 17.60 2.22
CA GLY A 56 40.70 18.80 2.66
C GLY A 56 39.93 20.11 2.49
N ASP A 57 38.64 20.06 2.18
CA ASP A 57 37.77 21.24 2.10
C ASP A 57 37.11 21.56 3.44
N VAL A 58 36.19 22.53 3.46
CA VAL A 58 35.51 22.98 4.68
C VAL A 58 34.49 21.97 5.24
N PHE A 59 34.20 20.87 4.53
CA PHE A 59 33.36 19.74 4.95
C PHE A 59 34.19 18.52 5.39
N ASP A 60 35.52 18.58 5.26
CA ASP A 60 36.41 17.60 5.87
C ASP A 60 36.33 17.74 7.41
N PRO A 61 36.15 16.65 8.18
CA PRO A 61 36.20 16.69 9.64
C PRO A 61 37.45 17.37 10.20
N ASP A 62 38.59 17.22 9.52
CA ASP A 62 39.87 17.79 9.96
C ASP A 62 39.92 19.32 9.83
N SER A 63 38.97 19.93 9.09
CA SER A 63 38.83 21.39 8.99
C SER A 63 38.44 22.06 10.31
N GLY A 64 37.82 21.31 11.23
CA GLY A 64 37.22 21.85 12.46
C GLY A 64 35.90 22.60 12.25
N HIS A 65 35.38 22.66 11.02
CA HIS A 65 34.15 23.39 10.69
C HIS A 65 32.90 22.50 10.58
N VAL A 66 33.06 21.17 10.64
CA VAL A 66 31.96 20.18 10.67
C VAL A 66 31.34 20.15 12.09
N ALA A 67 30.71 21.26 12.45
CA ALA A 67 30.02 21.48 13.70
C ALA A 67 28.78 22.34 13.45
N LEU A 68 27.77 22.26 14.30
CA LEU A 68 26.58 23.11 14.18
C LEU A 68 26.96 24.60 14.22
N GLN A 69 26.20 25.43 13.50
CA GLN A 69 26.43 26.88 13.52
C GLN A 69 26.27 27.45 14.93
N PRO A 70 27.04 28.51 15.29
CA PRO A 70 26.88 29.19 16.57
C PRO A 70 25.43 29.61 16.80
N GLY A 71 24.89 29.28 17.98
CA GLY A 71 23.49 29.53 18.34
C GLY A 71 22.60 28.28 18.33
N LEU A 72 23.04 27.19 17.69
CA LEU A 72 22.36 25.89 17.76
C LEU A 72 22.99 25.01 18.84
N VAL A 73 22.18 24.60 19.83
CA VAL A 73 22.65 23.81 20.98
C VAL A 73 21.79 22.56 21.16
N PRO A 74 22.30 21.37 20.78
CA PRO A 74 21.66 20.09 21.08
C PRO A 74 21.53 19.84 22.57
N ARG A 75 20.40 19.24 23.00
CA ARG A 75 20.30 18.65 24.34
C ARG A 75 21.01 17.29 24.40
N ALA A 76 21.36 16.83 25.59
CA ALA A 76 22.14 15.60 25.77
C ALA A 76 21.45 14.35 25.22
N GLU A 77 20.11 14.35 25.22
CA GLU A 77 19.25 13.28 24.71
C GLU A 77 18.96 13.36 23.20
N GLU A 78 19.28 14.49 22.56
CA GLU A 78 18.99 14.71 21.14
C GLU A 78 20.11 14.11 20.28
N PRO A 79 19.80 13.18 19.35
CA PRO A 79 20.83 12.55 18.55
C PRO A 79 21.50 13.55 17.61
N VAL A 80 22.84 13.50 17.57
CA VAL A 80 23.67 14.21 16.59
C VAL A 80 24.31 13.18 15.67
N LEU A 81 23.97 13.23 14.39
CA LEU A 81 24.37 12.26 13.37
C LEU A 81 25.25 12.93 12.31
N THR A 82 26.19 12.18 11.75
CA THR A 82 27.03 12.66 10.65
C THR A 82 26.82 11.79 9.42
N LYS A 83 26.47 12.40 8.28
CA LYS A 83 26.21 11.74 7.00
C LYS A 83 27.32 12.05 5.99
N THR A 84 27.67 11.06 5.19
CA THR A 84 28.57 11.21 4.02
C THR A 84 27.80 11.18 2.69
N THR A 85 26.48 11.11 2.76
CA THR A 85 25.56 11.11 1.60
C THR A 85 24.70 12.36 1.57
N ARG A 86 24.07 12.64 0.42
CA ARG A 86 23.17 13.79 0.24
C ARG A 86 21.95 13.72 1.18
N ASN A 87 21.30 12.56 1.28
CA ASN A 87 20.19 12.35 2.21
C ASN A 87 20.68 11.87 3.58
N ALA A 88 19.86 12.11 4.61
CA ALA A 88 20.16 11.76 6.00
C ALA A 88 19.99 10.27 6.35
N PHE A 89 19.33 9.45 5.54
CA PHE A 89 19.03 8.06 5.89
C PHE A 89 20.12 7.06 5.46
N THR A 90 20.80 7.28 4.34
CA THR A 90 21.63 6.23 3.71
C THR A 90 22.92 5.92 4.49
N SER A 91 23.57 6.93 5.06
CA SER A 91 24.86 6.78 5.76
C SER A 91 24.76 6.98 7.27
N THR A 92 23.54 7.03 7.82
CA THR A 92 23.33 7.23 9.26
C THR A 92 22.34 6.22 9.83
N GLU A 93 22.26 6.17 11.17
CA GLU A 93 21.30 5.36 11.91
C GLU A 93 19.91 6.03 12.05
N LEU A 94 19.65 7.13 11.33
CA LEU A 94 18.42 7.92 11.44
C LEU A 94 17.16 7.06 11.35
N GLY A 95 17.05 6.21 10.32
CA GLY A 95 15.87 5.37 10.11
C GLY A 95 15.58 4.45 11.30
N ARG A 96 16.62 3.85 11.88
CA ARG A 96 16.51 2.99 13.06
C ARG A 96 16.07 3.78 14.29
N ILE A 97 16.62 4.98 14.51
CA ILE A 97 16.26 5.87 15.63
C ILE A 97 14.78 6.26 15.53
N LEU A 98 14.36 6.75 14.37
CA LEU A 98 12.97 7.16 14.14
C LEU A 98 11.99 5.99 14.35
N GLN A 99 12.34 4.79 13.85
CA GLN A 99 11.52 3.60 14.02
C GLN A 99 11.42 3.16 15.49
N GLN A 100 12.53 3.17 16.23
CA GLN A 100 12.55 2.79 17.66
C GLN A 100 11.73 3.76 18.53
N GLN A 101 11.71 5.04 18.16
CA GLN A 101 10.94 6.08 18.85
C GLN A 101 9.48 6.17 18.36
N GLY A 102 9.06 5.29 17.43
CA GLY A 102 7.70 5.31 16.89
C GLY A 102 7.33 6.61 16.18
N VAL A 103 8.32 7.30 15.59
CA VAL A 103 8.09 8.54 14.84
C VAL A 103 7.34 8.23 13.56
N ARG A 104 6.34 9.06 13.23
CA ARG A 104 5.50 8.92 12.03
C ARG A 104 5.45 10.16 11.17
N SER A 105 5.59 11.33 11.78
CA SER A 105 5.65 12.60 11.07
C SER A 105 7.00 13.26 11.27
N LEU A 106 7.53 13.84 10.19
CA LEU A 106 8.81 14.53 10.15
C LEU A 106 8.60 15.98 9.73
N THR A 107 9.20 16.90 10.46
CA THR A 107 9.39 18.28 10.03
C THR A 107 10.83 18.42 9.54
N ILE A 108 11.02 18.98 8.35
CA ILE A 108 12.34 19.16 7.72
C ILE A 108 12.73 20.63 7.73
N ALA A 109 13.93 20.91 8.24
CA ALA A 109 14.59 22.20 8.21
C ALA A 109 16.08 22.00 7.92
N GLY A 110 16.76 22.96 7.28
CA GLY A 110 18.18 22.77 6.96
C GLY A 110 18.77 23.60 5.83
N ILE A 111 20.05 23.37 5.54
CA ILE A 111 20.76 24.02 4.44
C ILE A 111 20.83 23.08 3.22
N GLN A 112 20.85 23.67 2.03
CA GLN A 112 20.65 23.05 0.71
C GLN A 112 19.21 22.54 0.50
N THR A 113 18.26 23.47 0.36
CA THR A 113 16.82 23.25 0.15
C THR A 113 16.55 22.16 -0.91
N GLU A 114 17.12 22.28 -2.10
CA GLU A 114 16.92 21.41 -3.26
C GLU A 114 17.81 20.16 -3.30
N GLN A 115 18.77 20.03 -2.38
CA GLN A 115 19.64 18.86 -2.29
C GLN A 115 19.38 18.09 -1.00
N CYS A 116 20.08 18.42 0.08
CA CYS A 116 20.07 17.61 1.30
C CYS A 116 18.69 17.56 1.94
N CYS A 117 17.97 18.68 1.94
CA CYS A 117 16.61 18.76 2.46
C CYS A 117 15.64 18.02 1.53
N GLU A 118 15.50 18.41 0.25
CA GLU A 118 14.57 17.76 -0.70
C GLU A 118 14.82 16.25 -0.84
N THR A 119 16.07 15.81 -0.96
CA THR A 119 16.40 14.38 -1.11
C THR A 119 16.03 13.58 0.13
N THR A 120 16.23 14.15 1.33
CA THR A 120 15.82 13.52 2.58
C THR A 120 14.30 13.45 2.68
N THR A 121 13.59 14.51 2.30
CA THR A 121 12.11 14.55 2.25
C THR A 121 11.54 13.47 1.36
N ARG A 122 12.05 13.35 0.12
CA ARG A 122 11.60 12.33 -0.84
C ARG A 122 11.79 10.92 -0.29
N LEU A 123 12.96 10.64 0.27
CA LEU A 123 13.25 9.32 0.82
C LEU A 123 12.42 9.04 2.08
N ALA A 124 12.20 10.02 2.94
CA ALA A 124 11.31 9.90 4.08
C ALA A 124 9.87 9.54 3.65
N ALA A 125 9.34 10.23 2.64
CA ALA A 125 8.03 9.93 2.08
C ALA A 125 7.95 8.50 1.50
N ASP A 126 8.97 8.07 0.76
CA ASP A 126 9.07 6.70 0.24
C ASP A 126 9.15 5.64 1.35
N LEU A 127 9.75 6.00 2.50
CA LEU A 127 9.80 5.16 3.71
C LEU A 127 8.49 5.19 4.51
N GLY A 128 7.50 6.03 4.12
CA GLY A 128 6.16 6.07 4.70
C GLY A 128 5.98 7.06 5.85
N PHE A 129 6.87 8.05 6.00
CA PHE A 129 6.66 9.15 6.94
C PHE A 129 5.75 10.22 6.32
N ASP A 130 4.88 10.82 7.12
CA ASP A 130 4.25 12.09 6.75
C ASP A 130 5.29 13.19 6.89
N VAL A 131 5.54 13.97 5.84
CA VAL A 131 6.60 14.96 5.85
C VAL A 131 6.03 16.36 5.68
N ASP A 132 6.40 17.25 6.58
CA ASP A 132 6.26 18.68 6.42
C ASP A 132 7.61 19.30 6.09
N PHE A 133 7.59 20.10 5.03
CA PHE A 133 8.75 20.83 4.55
C PHE A 133 8.57 22.30 4.87
N VAL A 134 9.36 22.82 5.81
CA VAL A 134 9.23 24.21 6.26
C VAL A 134 10.22 25.05 5.48
N THR A 135 9.82 25.51 4.29
CA THR A 135 10.70 26.21 3.35
C THR A 135 11.40 27.42 3.98
N GLU A 136 10.68 28.17 4.82
CA GLU A 136 11.19 29.33 5.56
C GLU A 136 12.34 28.96 6.51
N ALA A 137 12.35 27.74 7.04
CA ALA A 137 13.45 27.18 7.83
C ALA A 137 14.42 26.35 6.97
N THR A 138 14.54 26.67 5.68
CA THR A 138 15.58 26.14 4.81
C THR A 138 16.40 27.26 4.16
N ALA A 139 17.60 26.93 3.73
CA ALA A 139 18.47 27.84 3.00
C ALA A 139 19.09 27.17 1.77
N THR A 140 19.25 27.91 0.68
CA THR A 140 19.96 27.48 -0.53
C THR A 140 20.84 28.61 -1.08
N PHE A 141 21.59 28.32 -2.14
CA PHE A 141 22.50 29.22 -2.82
C PHE A 141 22.18 29.25 -4.33
N PRO A 142 22.55 30.32 -5.05
CA PRO A 142 22.44 30.33 -6.50
C PRO A 142 23.21 29.15 -7.13
N ILE A 143 22.59 28.49 -8.11
CA ILE A 143 23.23 27.37 -8.82
C ILE A 143 23.68 27.87 -10.19
N ILE A 144 24.98 27.75 -10.45
CA ILE A 144 25.56 28.05 -11.76
C ILE A 144 25.53 26.78 -12.60
N ARG A 145 24.88 26.84 -13.76
CA ARG A 145 24.91 25.73 -14.70
C ARG A 145 26.33 25.60 -15.29
N PRO A 146 27.00 24.44 -15.17
CA PRO A 146 28.43 24.34 -15.53
C PRO A 146 28.75 24.56 -17.01
N ASP A 147 27.82 24.27 -17.92
CA ASP A 147 28.02 24.35 -19.37
C ASP A 147 27.70 25.73 -19.96
N THR A 148 26.72 26.43 -19.41
CA THR A 148 26.27 27.74 -19.91
C THR A 148 26.71 28.92 -19.05
N GLY A 149 27.10 28.67 -17.79
CA GLY A 149 27.32 29.73 -16.78
C GLY A 149 26.03 30.44 -16.34
N GLU A 150 24.87 29.96 -16.80
CA GLU A 150 23.57 30.52 -16.41
C GLU A 150 23.34 30.32 -14.91
N VAL A 151 22.97 31.38 -14.23
CA VAL A 151 22.71 31.35 -12.78
C VAL A 151 21.21 31.17 -12.54
N LEU A 152 20.85 30.12 -11.82
CA LEU A 152 19.52 29.97 -11.26
C LEU A 152 19.52 30.58 -9.85
N GLY A 153 18.78 31.68 -9.68
CA GLY A 153 18.66 32.36 -8.39
C GLY A 153 17.92 31.53 -7.34
N THR A 154 18.11 31.88 -6.08
CA THR A 154 17.56 31.17 -4.91
C THR A 154 16.04 31.07 -4.92
N ASP A 155 15.33 32.12 -5.30
CA ASP A 155 13.85 32.12 -5.31
C ASP A 155 13.29 31.09 -6.30
N ALA A 156 13.91 30.97 -7.47
CA ALA A 156 13.51 29.99 -8.48
C ALA A 156 13.84 28.56 -8.07
N ILE A 157 14.92 28.36 -7.29
CA ILE A 157 15.26 27.06 -6.71
C ILE A 157 14.20 26.66 -5.68
N ILE A 158 13.89 27.57 -4.76
CA ILE A 158 12.89 27.37 -3.72
C ILE A 158 11.53 27.03 -4.34
N GLU A 159 11.03 27.87 -5.26
CA GLU A 159 9.76 27.65 -5.96
C GLU A 159 9.74 26.27 -6.63
N ARG A 160 10.80 25.91 -7.34
CA ARG A 160 10.89 24.60 -8.00
C ARG A 160 10.86 23.43 -7.02
N THR A 161 11.55 23.53 -5.89
CA THR A 161 11.56 22.48 -4.86
C THR A 161 10.18 22.34 -4.22
N GLU A 162 9.49 23.44 -3.94
CA GLU A 162 8.11 23.40 -3.46
C GLU A 162 7.18 22.70 -4.46
N PHE A 163 7.25 23.06 -5.75
CA PHE A 163 6.49 22.37 -6.81
C PHE A 163 6.84 20.88 -6.93
N ALA A 164 8.09 20.51 -6.67
CA ALA A 164 8.53 19.12 -6.74
C ALA A 164 7.99 18.28 -5.57
N LEU A 165 7.85 18.88 -4.38
CA LEU A 165 7.47 18.22 -3.13
C LEU A 165 5.97 18.26 -2.85
N ALA A 166 5.31 19.39 -3.09
CA ALA A 166 3.95 19.67 -2.65
C ALA A 166 2.94 18.61 -3.15
N GLY A 167 2.21 18.01 -2.21
CA GLY A 167 1.15 17.04 -2.50
C GLY A 167 1.64 15.71 -3.09
N ARG A 168 2.96 15.49 -3.13
CA ARG A 168 3.60 14.28 -3.66
C ARG A 168 4.50 13.60 -2.65
N PHE A 169 5.34 14.39 -1.99
CA PHE A 169 6.32 13.93 -1.02
C PHE A 169 6.21 14.64 0.32
N ALA A 170 5.69 15.88 0.34
CA ALA A 170 5.49 16.63 1.56
C ALA A 170 4.33 17.63 1.46
N THR A 171 3.87 18.08 2.62
CA THR A 171 3.11 19.32 2.75
C THR A 171 4.09 20.47 2.97
N ILE A 172 3.97 21.54 2.16
CA ILE A 172 4.76 22.75 2.36
C ILE A 172 4.12 23.56 3.49
N ARG A 173 4.91 23.98 4.47
CA ARG A 173 4.46 24.74 5.64
C ARG A 173 5.28 26.01 5.86
N THR A 174 4.68 26.94 6.58
CA THR A 174 5.35 28.13 7.12
C THR A 174 5.72 27.93 8.59
N LEU A 175 6.59 28.78 9.13
CA LEU A 175 7.02 28.78 10.54
C LEU A 175 5.87 29.06 11.51
N ASP A 176 4.87 29.82 11.07
CA ASP A 176 3.74 30.24 11.90
C ASP A 176 2.56 29.28 11.83
N GLU A 177 2.58 28.32 10.90
CA GLU A 177 1.58 27.27 10.85
C GLU A 177 1.77 26.28 12.01
N PRO A 178 0.68 25.88 12.68
CA PRO A 178 0.77 24.85 13.68
C PRO A 178 1.29 23.57 13.02
N PRO A 179 2.34 22.95 13.57
CA PRO A 179 2.82 21.66 13.08
C PRO A 179 1.70 20.62 13.20
N PRO A 180 1.80 19.52 12.45
CA PRO A 180 0.73 18.54 12.35
C PRO A 180 0.39 18.04 13.75
N PRO A 181 -0.90 17.79 14.03
CA PRO A 181 -1.28 17.19 15.29
C PRO A 181 -0.44 15.92 15.48
N ARG A 182 0.09 15.73 16.69
CA ARG A 182 0.72 14.46 17.05
C ARG A 182 -0.21 13.34 16.64
N HIS A 183 0.32 12.31 15.98
CA HIS A 183 -0.41 11.05 15.73
C HIS A 183 -0.88 10.31 17.01
N ASP A 184 -0.85 10.96 18.18
CA ASP A 184 -1.18 10.41 19.50
C ASP A 184 -2.13 11.31 20.32
N ALA A 185 -2.95 12.17 19.71
CA ALA A 185 -3.93 12.97 20.46
C ALA A 185 -5.32 13.01 19.78
N GLY A 186 -6.11 11.94 19.98
CA GLY A 186 -7.56 12.09 20.11
C GLY A 186 -8.45 11.74 18.91
N VAL A 187 -7.99 11.00 17.91
CA VAL A 187 -8.95 10.29 17.04
C VAL A 187 -9.40 9.06 17.83
N SER A 188 -10.70 8.90 18.03
CA SER A 188 -11.18 7.63 18.58
C SER A 188 -10.89 6.51 17.57
N PRO A 189 -10.41 5.32 18.00
CA PRO A 189 -10.10 4.25 17.07
C PRO A 189 -11.23 3.99 16.10
N THR A 190 -10.90 3.80 14.82
CA THR A 190 -11.88 3.47 13.79
C THR A 190 -12.47 2.10 14.13
N THR A 191 -13.77 2.05 14.40
CA THR A 191 -14.45 0.78 14.67
C THR A 191 -14.59 0.02 13.36
N VAL A 192 -14.21 -1.26 13.39
CA VAL A 192 -14.47 -2.21 12.30
C VAL A 192 -15.50 -3.22 12.80
N ALA A 193 -16.78 -2.95 12.54
CA ALA A 193 -17.87 -3.83 12.94
C ALA A 193 -18.00 -5.00 11.95
N VAL A 194 -17.65 -6.20 12.39
CA VAL A 194 -17.70 -7.44 11.60
C VAL A 194 -19.00 -8.18 11.91
N LEU A 195 -19.92 -8.22 10.95
CA LEU A 195 -21.25 -8.83 11.10
C LEU A 195 -21.19 -10.35 10.97
N LEU A 196 -21.34 -11.08 12.07
CA LEU A 196 -21.36 -12.52 12.11
C LEU A 196 -22.78 -13.05 11.87
N LEU A 197 -22.96 -13.72 10.73
CA LEU A 197 -24.21 -14.36 10.35
C LEU A 197 -24.13 -15.90 10.46
N PRO A 198 -25.25 -16.61 10.69
CA PRO A 198 -25.26 -18.06 10.77
C PRO A 198 -24.63 -18.72 9.53
N GLY A 199 -23.69 -19.64 9.73
CA GLY A 199 -22.98 -20.32 8.64
C GLY A 199 -21.89 -19.47 7.99
N VAL A 200 -21.42 -18.40 8.64
CA VAL A 200 -20.32 -17.57 8.16
C VAL A 200 -19.06 -18.39 7.85
N HIS A 201 -18.34 -18.03 6.79
CA HIS A 201 -17.03 -18.59 6.46
C HIS A 201 -15.93 -17.96 7.30
N LEU A 202 -15.11 -18.80 7.95
CA LEU A 202 -14.07 -18.31 8.86
C LEU A 202 -13.06 -17.38 8.17
N LEU A 203 -12.65 -17.68 6.94
CA LEU A 203 -11.63 -16.88 6.26
C LEU A 203 -12.16 -15.52 5.80
N ASP A 204 -13.46 -15.42 5.50
CA ASP A 204 -14.11 -14.14 5.17
C ASP A 204 -14.17 -13.20 6.38
N VAL A 205 -14.13 -13.75 7.59
CA VAL A 205 -13.99 -13.01 8.86
C VAL A 205 -12.51 -12.70 9.12
N ALA A 206 -11.68 -13.75 9.13
CA ALA A 206 -10.30 -13.69 9.58
C ALA A 206 -9.40 -12.87 8.64
N GLY A 207 -9.63 -12.91 7.33
CA GLY A 207 -8.83 -12.16 6.36
C GLY A 207 -8.85 -10.65 6.62
N PRO A 208 -10.03 -9.99 6.56
CA PRO A 208 -10.17 -8.59 6.91
C PRO A 208 -9.70 -8.27 8.34
N ALA A 209 -10.08 -9.12 9.32
CA ALA A 209 -9.69 -8.91 10.71
C ALA A 209 -8.16 -8.91 10.90
N GLN A 210 -7.45 -9.83 10.27
CA GLN A 210 -5.99 -9.90 10.32
C GLN A 210 -5.35 -8.69 9.64
N ALA A 211 -5.92 -8.21 8.53
CA ALA A 211 -5.40 -7.04 7.84
C ALA A 211 -5.57 -5.75 8.64
N PHE A 212 -6.72 -5.54 9.27
CA PHE A 212 -6.91 -4.42 10.19
C PHE A 212 -6.06 -4.55 11.46
N GLY A 213 -5.88 -5.76 11.98
CA GLY A 213 -4.97 -6.04 13.10
C GLY A 213 -3.54 -5.66 12.77
N ALA A 214 -3.02 -6.12 11.63
CA ALA A 214 -1.69 -5.75 11.15
C ALA A 214 -1.54 -4.25 10.89
N ALA A 215 -2.59 -3.56 10.41
CA ALA A 215 -2.60 -2.10 10.32
C ALA A 215 -2.49 -1.44 11.70
N THR A 216 -3.15 -2.01 12.71
CA THR A 216 -3.08 -1.56 14.11
C THR A 216 -1.70 -1.74 14.72
N ASP A 217 -1.08 -2.90 14.50
CA ASP A 217 0.30 -3.15 14.92
C ASP A 217 1.29 -2.18 14.24
N LEU A 218 0.93 -1.71 13.03
CA LEU A 218 1.64 -0.69 12.28
C LEU A 218 1.17 0.74 12.61
N GLY A 219 0.43 0.97 13.70
CA GLY A 219 0.09 2.29 14.24
C GLY A 219 -1.15 2.95 13.65
N HIS A 220 -1.93 2.25 12.82
CA HIS A 220 -3.23 2.76 12.35
C HIS A 220 -4.35 2.30 13.30
N GLU A 221 -5.05 3.22 13.94
CA GLU A 221 -6.02 2.87 14.99
C GLU A 221 -7.31 2.23 14.45
N TYR A 222 -7.31 0.91 14.31
CA TYR A 222 -8.51 0.10 14.01
C TYR A 222 -8.90 -0.77 15.20
N ARG A 223 -10.20 -0.85 15.47
CA ARG A 223 -10.75 -1.69 16.52
C ARG A 223 -11.84 -2.62 15.98
N PRO A 224 -11.51 -3.88 15.66
CA PRO A 224 -12.49 -4.88 15.30
C PRO A 224 -13.49 -5.12 16.44
N ARG A 225 -14.79 -5.15 16.10
CA ARG A 225 -15.89 -5.59 16.97
C ARG A 225 -16.73 -6.59 16.22
N TYR A 226 -16.95 -7.76 16.81
CA TYR A 226 -17.71 -8.83 16.19
C TYR A 226 -19.16 -8.75 16.69
N VAL A 227 -20.10 -8.52 15.78
CA VAL A 227 -21.51 -8.25 16.11
C VAL A 227 -22.42 -9.25 15.41
N GLY A 228 -23.57 -9.58 15.98
CA GLY A 228 -24.49 -10.54 15.35
C GLY A 228 -25.80 -10.68 16.12
N GLU A 229 -26.81 -11.28 15.49
CA GLU A 229 -28.15 -11.42 16.08
C GLU A 229 -28.21 -12.46 17.21
N SER A 230 -27.13 -13.22 17.41
CA SER A 230 -26.99 -14.24 18.46
C SER A 230 -25.59 -14.14 19.06
N SER A 231 -25.49 -14.30 20.37
CA SER A 231 -24.21 -14.18 21.10
C SER A 231 -23.21 -15.27 20.73
N GLN A 232 -23.69 -16.39 20.19
CA GLN A 232 -22.88 -17.46 19.64
C GLN A 232 -23.35 -17.81 18.23
N VAL A 233 -22.42 -17.73 17.27
CA VAL A 233 -22.67 -17.97 15.85
C VAL A 233 -21.81 -19.14 15.39
N ALA A 234 -22.44 -20.18 14.84
CA ALA A 234 -21.71 -21.29 14.25
C ALA A 234 -21.16 -20.88 12.87
N SER A 235 -19.83 -20.94 12.71
CA SER A 235 -19.22 -20.86 11.39
C SER A 235 -19.55 -22.10 10.55
N HIS A 236 -19.44 -21.99 9.23
CA HIS A 236 -19.61 -23.13 8.35
C HIS A 236 -18.59 -24.25 8.64
N GLN A 237 -17.37 -23.90 9.05
CA GLN A 237 -16.30 -24.84 9.37
C GLN A 237 -16.47 -25.52 10.75
N GLY A 238 -17.54 -25.18 11.49
CA GLY A 238 -17.87 -25.80 12.78
C GLY A 238 -17.22 -25.15 14.00
N LEU A 239 -16.38 -24.13 13.83
CA LEU A 239 -15.85 -23.34 14.94
C LEU A 239 -16.94 -22.37 15.45
N PRO A 240 -17.26 -22.37 16.75
CA PRO A 240 -18.18 -21.38 17.33
C PRO A 240 -17.49 -20.02 17.44
N LEU A 241 -18.20 -18.96 17.06
CA LEU A 241 -17.77 -17.57 17.18
C LEU A 241 -18.65 -16.85 18.21
N VAL A 242 -18.06 -15.91 18.94
CA VAL A 242 -18.78 -15.06 19.90
C VAL A 242 -19.06 -13.72 19.25
N ALA A 243 -20.29 -13.22 19.41
CA ALA A 243 -20.72 -11.94 18.88
C ALA A 243 -21.36 -11.09 19.96
N GLU A 244 -21.16 -9.77 19.87
CA GLU A 244 -21.94 -8.80 20.60
C GLU A 244 -23.33 -8.69 19.97
N THR A 245 -24.38 -8.84 20.79
CA THR A 245 -25.78 -8.78 20.31
C THR A 245 -26.31 -7.36 20.24
N THR A 246 -25.61 -6.40 20.82
CA THR A 246 -25.95 -4.97 20.74
C THR A 246 -25.10 -4.33 19.66
N PHE A 247 -25.74 -3.85 18.61
CA PHE A 247 -25.04 -3.25 17.48
C PHE A 247 -24.54 -1.86 17.89
N PRO A 248 -23.28 -1.52 17.58
CA PRO A 248 -22.71 -0.24 17.97
C PRO A 248 -23.31 0.91 17.16
N MET A 249 -23.38 2.08 17.79
CA MET A 249 -23.48 3.33 17.05
C MET A 249 -22.14 3.60 16.36
N LEU A 250 -22.19 3.77 15.05
CA LEU A 250 -21.01 3.97 14.21
C LEU A 250 -20.93 5.42 13.75
N ARG A 251 -19.70 5.93 13.65
CA ARG A 251 -19.39 7.20 12.99
C ARG A 251 -19.17 6.96 11.50
N THR A 252 -19.22 8.02 10.70
CA THR A 252 -18.96 7.95 9.25
C THR A 252 -17.57 7.43 8.90
N SER A 253 -16.58 7.59 9.79
CA SER A 253 -15.24 7.02 9.63
C SER A 253 -15.17 5.51 9.87
N ASP A 254 -16.14 4.93 10.57
CA ASP A 254 -16.18 3.51 10.92
C ASP A 254 -16.57 2.64 9.71
N ILE A 255 -16.27 1.35 9.82
CA ILE A 255 -16.41 0.39 8.73
C ILE A 255 -17.29 -0.76 9.19
N ILE A 256 -18.26 -1.14 8.36
CA ILE A 256 -18.95 -2.43 8.50
C ILE A 256 -18.34 -3.43 7.52
N VAL A 257 -17.97 -4.60 8.01
CA VAL A 257 -17.56 -5.75 7.20
C VAL A 257 -18.65 -6.81 7.29
N VAL A 258 -19.16 -7.26 6.16
CA VAL A 258 -20.15 -8.33 6.03
C VAL A 258 -19.50 -9.54 5.35
N PRO A 259 -18.99 -10.52 6.12
CA PRO A 259 -18.45 -11.77 5.62
C PRO A 259 -19.52 -12.62 4.92
N GLY A 260 -19.07 -13.56 4.07
CA GLY A 260 -19.96 -14.51 3.43
C GLY A 260 -20.32 -15.67 4.34
N TRP A 261 -21.44 -16.31 4.04
CA TRP A 261 -21.89 -17.55 4.68
C TRP A 261 -22.10 -18.64 3.63
N ARG A 262 -22.20 -19.89 4.08
CA ARG A 262 -22.57 -20.98 3.17
C ARG A 262 -23.99 -20.76 2.67
N THR A 263 -24.14 -20.59 1.36
CA THR A 263 -25.45 -20.45 0.73
C THR A 263 -25.46 -20.95 -0.70
N ASP A 264 -26.48 -21.76 -1.00
CA ASP A 264 -26.76 -22.18 -2.37
C ASP A 264 -27.84 -21.28 -3.01
N THR A 265 -28.69 -20.63 -2.20
CA THR A 265 -29.87 -19.91 -2.71
C THR A 265 -29.69 -18.40 -2.82
N GLY A 266 -28.69 -17.85 -2.13
CA GLY A 266 -28.50 -16.41 -1.89
C GLY A 266 -29.41 -15.85 -0.81
N ARG A 267 -30.12 -16.70 -0.04
CA ARG A 267 -30.95 -16.26 1.09
C ARG A 267 -30.06 -15.64 2.16
N VAL A 268 -30.41 -14.42 2.56
CA VAL A 268 -29.72 -13.67 3.60
C VAL A 268 -30.25 -14.12 4.97
N PRO A 269 -29.39 -14.65 5.87
CA PRO A 269 -29.77 -15.05 7.22
C PRO A 269 -29.62 -13.87 8.18
N ALA A 270 -30.21 -12.73 7.83
CA ALA A 270 -30.24 -11.52 8.64
C ALA A 270 -31.67 -10.97 8.70
N SER A 271 -32.03 -10.42 9.85
CA SER A 271 -33.29 -9.72 10.08
C SER A 271 -33.33 -8.38 9.34
N THR A 272 -34.54 -7.84 9.21
CA THR A 272 -34.74 -6.49 8.66
C THR A 272 -34.06 -5.41 9.49
N GLU A 273 -33.91 -5.59 10.82
CA GLU A 273 -33.22 -4.63 11.69
C GLU A 273 -31.73 -4.58 11.37
N THR A 274 -31.09 -5.74 11.21
CA THR A 274 -29.69 -5.84 10.79
C THR A 274 -29.48 -5.17 9.42
N LEU A 275 -30.38 -5.40 8.46
CA LEU A 275 -30.29 -4.76 7.14
C LEU A 275 -30.44 -3.23 7.23
N ARG A 276 -31.37 -2.72 8.05
CA ARG A 276 -31.50 -1.27 8.28
C ARG A 276 -30.25 -0.68 8.90
N TRP A 277 -29.62 -1.36 9.85
CA TRP A 277 -28.36 -0.87 10.44
C TRP A 277 -27.25 -0.72 9.39
N LEU A 278 -27.18 -1.60 8.38
CA LEU A 278 -26.29 -1.41 7.23
C LEU A 278 -26.64 -0.16 6.42
N THR A 279 -27.93 0.03 6.14
CA THR A 279 -28.45 1.17 5.39
C THR A 279 -28.18 2.49 6.13
N ASP A 280 -28.49 2.57 7.42
CA ASP A 280 -28.34 3.78 8.24
C ASP A 280 -26.86 4.23 8.28
N HIS A 281 -25.92 3.29 8.42
CA HIS A 281 -24.49 3.60 8.40
C HIS A 281 -24.03 4.09 7.03
N HIS A 282 -24.50 3.44 5.95
CA HIS A 282 -24.17 3.85 4.58
C HIS A 282 -24.75 5.22 4.23
N ASP A 283 -26.00 5.51 4.61
CA ASP A 283 -26.68 6.78 4.35
C ASP A 283 -26.02 7.95 5.10
N ALA A 284 -25.41 7.67 6.27
CA ALA A 284 -24.57 8.63 6.97
C ALA A 284 -23.23 8.90 6.25
N GLY A 285 -22.89 8.15 5.19
CA GLY A 285 -21.62 8.24 4.46
C GLY A 285 -20.55 7.24 4.94
N GLY A 286 -20.94 6.27 5.77
CA GLY A 286 -20.07 5.22 6.29
C GLY A 286 -19.65 4.20 5.23
N THR A 287 -18.51 3.54 5.46
CA THR A 287 -18.02 2.48 4.57
C THR A 287 -18.67 1.14 4.91
N VAL A 288 -19.24 0.46 3.90
CA VAL A 288 -19.77 -0.91 4.02
C VAL A 288 -19.03 -1.81 3.03
N MET A 289 -18.39 -2.85 3.56
CA MET A 289 -17.61 -3.83 2.80
C MET A 289 -18.25 -5.21 2.91
N ALA A 290 -18.42 -5.90 1.79
CA ALA A 290 -18.85 -7.29 1.75
C ALA A 290 -17.79 -8.23 1.18
N VAL A 291 -17.79 -9.46 1.68
CA VAL A 291 -16.92 -10.54 1.25
C VAL A 291 -17.79 -11.74 0.84
N CYS A 292 -17.53 -12.34 -0.33
CA CYS A 292 -18.27 -13.49 -0.84
C CYS A 292 -19.79 -13.24 -0.85
N ALA A 293 -20.57 -14.15 -0.25
CA ALA A 293 -22.01 -14.07 -0.13
C ALA A 293 -22.52 -12.86 0.67
N GLY A 294 -21.64 -12.15 1.40
CA GLY A 294 -21.96 -10.88 2.06
C GLY A 294 -22.61 -9.86 1.13
N ALA A 295 -22.29 -9.91 -0.16
CA ALA A 295 -22.89 -9.05 -1.18
C ALA A 295 -24.42 -9.19 -1.25
N PHE A 296 -24.99 -10.37 -0.96
CA PHE A 296 -26.45 -10.55 -0.92
C PHE A 296 -27.09 -9.76 0.23
N ALA A 297 -26.39 -9.56 1.36
CA ALA A 297 -26.91 -8.73 2.45
C ALA A 297 -26.94 -7.25 2.06
N LEU A 298 -25.88 -6.76 1.41
CA LEU A 298 -25.87 -5.40 0.84
C LEU A 298 -26.96 -5.23 -0.21
N GLY A 299 -27.16 -6.24 -1.07
CA GLY A 299 -28.24 -6.24 -2.05
C GLY A 299 -29.63 -6.22 -1.41
N ALA A 300 -29.84 -6.98 -0.33
CA ALA A 300 -31.10 -6.98 0.42
C ALA A 300 -31.35 -5.67 1.20
N ALA A 301 -30.28 -4.96 1.56
CA ALA A 301 -30.32 -3.62 2.16
C ALA A 301 -30.46 -2.48 1.13
N GLY A 302 -30.56 -2.79 -0.17
CA GLY A 302 -30.65 -1.80 -1.26
C GLY A 302 -29.34 -1.10 -1.60
N LEU A 303 -28.22 -1.50 -0.98
CA LEU A 303 -26.93 -0.81 -1.09
C LEU A 303 -26.22 -1.03 -2.44
N LEU A 304 -26.68 -2.00 -3.24
CA LEU A 304 -26.08 -2.33 -4.54
C LEU A 304 -26.81 -1.67 -5.73
N ASP A 305 -27.95 -1.04 -5.51
CA ASP A 305 -28.76 -0.47 -6.59
C ASP A 305 -28.01 0.65 -7.32
N GLY A 306 -27.87 0.52 -8.65
CA GLY A 306 -27.12 1.44 -9.49
C GLY A 306 -25.60 1.35 -9.37
N ARG A 307 -25.06 0.43 -8.56
CA ARG A 307 -23.61 0.32 -8.29
C ARG A 307 -22.97 -0.86 -8.98
N ARG A 308 -21.66 -0.76 -9.20
CA ARG A 308 -20.82 -1.89 -9.57
C ARG A 308 -20.50 -2.73 -8.34
N CYS A 309 -20.63 -4.04 -8.45
CA CYS A 309 -20.31 -4.95 -7.36
C CYS A 309 -19.78 -6.30 -7.89
N THR A 310 -19.22 -7.11 -7.01
CA THR A 310 -18.84 -8.50 -7.29
C THR A 310 -19.18 -9.41 -6.10
N THR A 311 -19.09 -10.71 -6.32
CA THR A 311 -19.21 -11.75 -5.29
C THR A 311 -18.42 -12.97 -5.75
N HIS A 312 -18.51 -14.08 -5.02
CA HIS A 312 -17.90 -15.34 -5.43
C HIS A 312 -18.42 -15.73 -6.82
N HIS A 313 -17.54 -16.20 -7.71
CA HIS A 313 -17.88 -16.52 -9.10
C HIS A 313 -19.14 -17.40 -9.24
N GLU A 314 -19.29 -18.43 -8.39
CA GLU A 314 -20.47 -19.32 -8.40
C GLU A 314 -21.79 -18.62 -8.02
N LEU A 315 -21.69 -17.45 -7.38
CA LEU A 315 -22.81 -16.67 -6.88
C LEU A 315 -23.14 -15.44 -7.73
N CYS A 316 -22.26 -15.03 -8.64
CA CYS A 316 -22.42 -13.82 -9.46
C CYS A 316 -23.75 -13.79 -10.24
N ASP A 317 -24.12 -14.89 -10.90
CA ASP A 317 -25.36 -14.93 -11.68
C ASP A 317 -26.60 -14.85 -10.79
N ARG A 318 -26.56 -15.47 -9.61
CA ARG A 318 -27.65 -15.39 -8.63
C ARG A 318 -27.78 -14.00 -8.03
N LEU A 319 -26.67 -13.32 -7.77
CA LEU A 319 -26.68 -11.93 -7.29
C LEU A 319 -27.29 -11.01 -8.35
N ALA A 320 -26.92 -11.17 -9.61
CA ALA A 320 -27.46 -10.37 -10.72
C ALA A 320 -28.98 -10.56 -10.89
N VAL A 321 -29.48 -11.78 -10.73
CA VAL A 321 -30.93 -12.06 -10.81
C VAL A 321 -31.70 -11.42 -9.65
N ARG A 322 -31.13 -11.42 -8.43
CA ARG A 322 -31.79 -10.85 -7.24
C ARG A 322 -31.70 -9.33 -7.14
N ASN A 323 -30.64 -8.75 -7.70
CA ASN A 323 -30.37 -7.32 -7.66
C ASN A 323 -30.21 -6.79 -9.10
N PRO A 324 -31.30 -6.72 -9.88
CA PRO A 324 -31.24 -6.34 -11.30
C PRO A 324 -30.79 -4.88 -11.52
N ALA A 325 -30.90 -4.03 -10.51
CA ALA A 325 -30.39 -2.66 -10.55
C ALA A 325 -28.86 -2.59 -10.34
N ALA A 326 -28.21 -3.66 -9.87
CA ALA A 326 -26.78 -3.70 -9.64
C ALA A 326 -26.02 -4.14 -10.91
N THR A 327 -24.83 -3.59 -11.12
CA THR A 327 -23.91 -4.02 -12.18
C THR A 327 -22.92 -5.04 -11.61
N VAL A 328 -23.26 -6.34 -11.71
CA VAL A 328 -22.39 -7.43 -11.23
C VAL A 328 -21.22 -7.66 -12.18
N VAL A 329 -20.04 -7.23 -11.75
CA VAL A 329 -18.75 -7.45 -12.41
C VAL A 329 -18.26 -8.86 -12.07
N ARG A 330 -18.09 -9.68 -13.10
CA ARG A 330 -17.62 -11.07 -12.98
C ARG A 330 -16.10 -11.13 -13.06
N ASP A 331 -15.55 -12.19 -12.48
CA ASP A 331 -14.13 -12.55 -12.59
C ASP A 331 -13.15 -11.45 -12.14
N VAL A 332 -13.50 -10.77 -11.04
CA VAL A 332 -12.67 -9.77 -10.35
C VAL A 332 -12.58 -10.11 -8.87
N LEU A 333 -11.46 -9.82 -8.23
CA LEU A 333 -11.29 -10.10 -6.80
C LEU A 333 -12.09 -9.16 -5.92
N HIS A 334 -12.16 -7.89 -6.29
CA HIS A 334 -12.95 -6.89 -5.58
C HIS A 334 -13.35 -5.71 -6.47
N VAL A 335 -14.42 -5.04 -6.06
CA VAL A 335 -14.95 -3.82 -6.68
C VAL A 335 -15.20 -2.79 -5.59
N THR A 336 -14.75 -1.56 -5.83
CA THR A 336 -15.03 -0.39 -5.01
C THR A 336 -15.91 0.57 -5.81
N ASP A 337 -17.05 0.96 -5.25
CA ASP A 337 -17.98 1.94 -5.84
C ASP A 337 -18.46 2.91 -4.74
N GLY A 338 -17.72 4.01 -4.59
CA GLY A 338 -17.89 4.95 -3.48
C GLY A 338 -17.54 4.31 -2.13
N THR A 339 -18.46 4.42 -1.17
CA THR A 339 -18.32 3.84 0.18
C THR A 339 -18.69 2.35 0.24
N VAL A 340 -19.19 1.77 -0.85
CA VAL A 340 -19.54 0.36 -0.95
C VAL A 340 -18.40 -0.44 -1.58
N ARG A 341 -17.98 -1.51 -0.90
CA ARG A 341 -16.91 -2.39 -1.36
C ARG A 341 -17.38 -3.84 -1.37
N THR A 342 -17.05 -4.60 -2.39
CA THR A 342 -17.44 -6.01 -2.51
C THR A 342 -16.26 -6.85 -3.01
N SER A 343 -16.16 -8.10 -2.55
CA SER A 343 -15.09 -9.02 -2.95
C SER A 343 -15.58 -10.46 -3.12
N ALA A 344 -14.80 -11.24 -3.85
CA ALA A 344 -15.13 -12.62 -4.24
C ALA A 344 -15.20 -13.62 -3.07
N GLY A 345 -14.56 -13.34 -1.94
CA GLY A 345 -14.43 -14.28 -0.82
C GLY A 345 -13.03 -14.82 -0.56
N ILE A 346 -12.92 -15.62 0.51
CA ILE A 346 -11.72 -16.38 0.88
C ILE A 346 -10.55 -15.40 1.09
N ALA A 347 -9.52 -15.46 0.25
CA ALA A 347 -8.36 -14.60 0.38
C ALA A 347 -8.58 -13.20 -0.21
N SER A 348 -9.60 -13.00 -1.06
CA SER A 348 -9.87 -11.68 -1.67
C SER A 348 -10.44 -10.66 -0.69
N GLY A 349 -10.95 -11.10 0.46
CA GLY A 349 -11.27 -10.22 1.58
C GLY A 349 -10.04 -9.46 2.08
N ILE A 350 -8.86 -10.10 2.08
CA ILE A 350 -7.58 -9.45 2.40
C ILE A 350 -7.25 -8.39 1.35
N ASP A 351 -7.34 -8.75 0.06
CA ASP A 351 -7.03 -7.81 -1.03
C ASP A 351 -7.93 -6.57 -1.00
N ALA A 352 -9.23 -6.75 -0.74
CA ALA A 352 -10.18 -5.65 -0.62
C ALA A 352 -9.92 -4.77 0.63
N THR A 353 -9.50 -5.37 1.75
CA THR A 353 -9.09 -4.60 2.93
C THR A 353 -7.78 -3.84 2.68
N LEU A 354 -6.80 -4.45 2.01
CA LEU A 354 -5.56 -3.76 1.61
C LEU A 354 -5.83 -2.60 0.66
N ALA A 355 -6.79 -2.74 -0.27
CA ALA A 355 -7.23 -1.64 -1.13
C ALA A 355 -7.87 -0.50 -0.30
N LEU A 356 -8.69 -0.83 0.70
CA LEU A 356 -9.26 0.16 1.63
C LEU A 356 -8.21 0.89 2.47
N LEU A 357 -7.22 0.15 2.97
CA LEU A 357 -6.10 0.75 3.70
C LEU A 357 -5.26 1.64 2.78
N ALA A 358 -5.10 1.27 1.50
CA ALA A 358 -4.40 2.11 0.53
C ALA A 358 -5.14 3.41 0.24
N ASP A 359 -6.47 3.37 0.14
CA ASP A 359 -7.29 4.56 -0.10
C ASP A 359 -7.29 5.51 1.11
N ARG A 360 -7.20 4.96 2.34
CA ARG A 360 -7.24 5.76 3.58
C ARG A 360 -5.88 6.28 4.05
N HIS A 361 -4.84 5.48 3.89
CA HIS A 361 -3.50 5.71 4.46
C HIS A 361 -2.39 5.72 3.41
N GLY A 362 -2.76 5.69 2.13
CA GLY A 362 -1.81 5.65 1.02
C GLY A 362 -1.26 4.25 0.72
N PRO A 363 -0.67 4.08 -0.48
CA PRO A 363 -0.19 2.78 -0.95
C PRO A 363 0.97 2.20 -0.12
N ALA A 364 1.79 3.05 0.52
CA ALA A 364 2.91 2.62 1.35
C ALA A 364 2.43 1.90 2.62
N ALA A 365 1.41 2.42 3.30
CA ALA A 365 0.80 1.79 4.47
C ALA A 365 0.22 0.41 4.14
N ALA A 366 -0.56 0.31 3.05
CA ALA A 366 -1.09 -0.97 2.59
C ALA A 366 0.02 -1.97 2.22
N ALA A 367 1.12 -1.51 1.62
CA ALA A 367 2.26 -2.36 1.32
C ALA A 367 2.96 -2.86 2.60
N ALA A 368 3.07 -2.02 3.63
CA ALA A 368 3.61 -2.41 4.93
C ALA A 368 2.75 -3.49 5.60
N VAL A 369 1.42 -3.32 5.59
CA VAL A 369 0.46 -4.33 6.10
C VAL A 369 0.58 -5.64 5.33
N SER A 370 0.63 -5.57 3.99
CA SER A 370 0.80 -6.75 3.13
C SER A 370 2.10 -7.51 3.45
N ARG A 371 3.21 -6.79 3.68
CA ARG A 371 4.50 -7.40 4.07
C ARG A 371 4.43 -8.04 5.45
N ALA A 372 3.81 -7.37 6.42
CA ALA A 372 3.65 -7.90 7.78
C ALA A 372 2.83 -9.21 7.77
N MET A 373 1.84 -9.30 6.88
CA MET A 373 1.02 -10.50 6.69
C MET A 373 1.65 -11.56 5.76
N VAL A 374 2.83 -11.29 5.20
CA VAL A 374 3.51 -12.17 4.22
C VAL A 374 2.63 -12.46 2.97
N VAL A 375 1.85 -11.47 2.55
CA VAL A 375 1.03 -11.54 1.33
C VAL A 375 1.88 -10.99 0.18
N TYR A 376 2.46 -11.90 -0.61
CA TYR A 376 3.53 -11.64 -1.60
C TYR A 376 3.06 -10.93 -2.89
N ALA A 377 1.77 -10.98 -3.20
CA ALA A 377 1.24 -10.37 -4.43
C ALA A 377 0.04 -9.48 -4.10
N ARG A 378 0.18 -8.17 -4.35
CA ARG A 378 -0.96 -7.25 -4.42
C ARG A 378 -1.77 -7.66 -5.65
N ARG A 379 -2.77 -8.51 -5.47
CA ARG A 379 -3.67 -8.88 -6.56
C ARG A 379 -4.59 -7.69 -6.78
N ASN A 380 -4.36 -6.96 -7.88
CA ASN A 380 -5.21 -5.83 -8.26
C ASN A 380 -6.67 -6.28 -8.33
N GLY A 381 -7.63 -5.38 -8.06
CA GLY A 381 -9.06 -5.72 -8.07
C GLY A 381 -9.52 -6.40 -9.36
N HIS A 382 -8.89 -6.06 -10.49
CA HIS A 382 -9.13 -6.65 -11.82
C HIS A 382 -8.49 -8.02 -12.04
N ALA A 383 -7.73 -8.57 -11.10
CA ALA A 383 -7.19 -9.91 -11.19
C ALA A 383 -8.34 -10.92 -11.21
N SER A 384 -8.19 -11.96 -12.04
CA SER A 384 -9.18 -13.03 -12.16
C SER A 384 -9.33 -13.75 -10.82
N GLN A 385 -10.57 -14.16 -10.49
CA GLN A 385 -10.83 -14.99 -9.32
C GLN A 385 -10.23 -16.39 -9.47
N HIS A 386 -10.00 -16.82 -10.71
CA HIS A 386 -9.36 -18.10 -11.04
C HIS A 386 -7.99 -17.85 -11.63
N SER A 387 -6.93 -18.09 -10.85
CA SER A 387 -5.59 -18.26 -11.46
C SER A 387 -5.67 -19.38 -12.50
N VAL A 388 -5.03 -19.22 -13.66
CA VAL A 388 -4.95 -20.27 -14.70
C VAL A 388 -4.34 -21.53 -14.09
N MET A 389 -3.43 -21.38 -13.11
CA MET A 389 -2.82 -22.46 -12.35
C MET A 389 -3.81 -23.27 -11.51
N LEU A 390 -4.90 -22.66 -11.05
CA LEU A 390 -5.93 -23.30 -10.21
C LEU A 390 -7.12 -23.82 -11.05
N ARG A 391 -7.45 -23.13 -12.15
CA ARG A 391 -8.61 -23.42 -13.02
C ARG A 391 -8.61 -24.84 -13.59
N HIS A 392 -7.42 -25.42 -13.74
CA HIS A 392 -7.19 -26.68 -14.43
C HIS A 392 -6.84 -27.84 -13.48
N ARG A 393 -6.97 -27.69 -12.16
CA ARG A 393 -6.55 -28.72 -11.18
C ARG A 393 -7.69 -29.51 -10.52
N ALA A 394 -8.93 -29.36 -10.98
CA ALA A 394 -10.10 -30.01 -10.38
C ALA A 394 -10.32 -31.48 -10.79
N HIS A 395 -9.47 -32.05 -11.65
CA HIS A 395 -9.55 -33.45 -12.11
C HIS A 395 -8.62 -34.39 -11.32
N VAL A 396 -8.79 -35.71 -11.47
CA VAL A 396 -7.98 -36.74 -10.79
C VAL A 396 -6.85 -37.35 -11.64
N ASN A 397 -6.59 -36.81 -12.84
CA ASN A 397 -5.58 -37.36 -13.74
C ASN A 397 -4.15 -36.95 -13.35
N ASP A 398 -3.40 -37.86 -12.74
CA ASP A 398 -2.01 -37.65 -12.28
C ASP A 398 -1.03 -37.21 -13.39
N ALA A 399 -1.18 -37.73 -14.61
CA ALA A 399 -0.29 -37.37 -15.72
C ALA A 399 -0.52 -35.92 -16.16
N VAL A 400 -1.77 -35.45 -16.09
CA VAL A 400 -2.10 -34.05 -16.35
C VAL A 400 -1.58 -33.17 -15.19
N HIS A 401 -1.80 -33.55 -13.93
CA HIS A 401 -1.26 -32.80 -12.77
C HIS A 401 0.25 -32.58 -12.85
N ARG A 402 1.02 -33.65 -13.06
CA ARG A 402 2.48 -33.54 -13.19
C ARG A 402 2.91 -32.68 -14.38
N ALA A 403 2.14 -32.70 -15.48
CA ALA A 403 2.42 -31.85 -16.63
C ALA A 403 2.10 -30.38 -16.34
N LEU A 404 1.04 -30.07 -15.59
CA LEU A 404 0.73 -28.72 -15.12
C LEU A 404 1.86 -28.21 -14.20
N ASP A 405 2.31 -29.00 -13.22
CA ASP A 405 3.43 -28.65 -12.32
C ASP A 405 4.73 -28.33 -13.08
N LEU A 406 5.04 -29.11 -14.12
CA LEU A 406 6.21 -28.88 -14.97
C LEU A 406 6.08 -27.60 -15.80
N ILE A 407 4.89 -27.31 -16.31
CA ILE A 407 4.63 -26.07 -17.04
C ILE A 407 4.69 -24.86 -16.10
N ASP A 408 4.11 -24.96 -14.91
CA ASP A 408 4.08 -23.89 -13.91
C ASP A 408 5.48 -23.58 -13.39
N SER A 409 6.29 -24.59 -13.08
CA SER A 409 7.67 -24.41 -12.61
C SER A 409 8.65 -23.92 -13.68
N ARG A 410 8.33 -24.12 -14.97
CA ARG A 410 9.18 -23.73 -16.10
C ARG A 410 8.48 -22.77 -17.06
N PHE A 411 7.57 -21.93 -16.55
CA PHE A 411 6.69 -21.11 -17.39
C PHE A 411 7.47 -20.20 -18.36
N SER A 412 8.65 -19.71 -17.98
CA SER A 412 9.52 -18.87 -18.81
C SER A 412 10.29 -19.61 -19.90
N GLN A 413 10.26 -20.95 -19.89
CA GLN A 413 10.96 -21.80 -20.86
C GLN A 413 9.99 -22.41 -21.85
N THR A 414 10.40 -22.59 -23.10
CA THR A 414 9.61 -23.32 -24.09
C THR A 414 9.81 -24.80 -23.85
N VAL A 415 8.78 -25.47 -23.34
CA VAL A 415 8.78 -26.91 -23.04
C VAL A 415 7.97 -27.62 -24.13
N PRO A 416 8.61 -28.33 -25.08
CA PRO A 416 7.90 -29.03 -26.15
C PRO A 416 6.99 -30.13 -25.61
N LEU A 417 5.89 -30.42 -26.33
CA LEU A 417 4.93 -31.46 -25.97
C LEU A 417 5.60 -32.83 -25.75
N GLY A 418 6.61 -33.18 -26.56
CA GLY A 418 7.33 -34.43 -26.42
C GLY A 418 8.13 -34.54 -25.11
N GLU A 419 8.69 -33.42 -24.63
CA GLU A 419 9.40 -33.36 -23.36
C GLU A 419 8.43 -33.49 -22.19
N LEU A 420 7.31 -32.75 -22.21
CA LEU A 420 6.26 -32.87 -21.21
C LEU A 420 5.73 -34.31 -21.11
N ALA A 421 5.43 -34.91 -22.26
CA ALA A 421 4.91 -36.27 -22.33
C ALA A 421 5.91 -37.31 -21.78
N SER A 422 7.19 -37.17 -22.14
CA SER A 422 8.26 -38.04 -21.63
C SER A 422 8.42 -37.91 -20.12
N ALA A 423 8.40 -36.67 -19.60
CA ALA A 423 8.56 -36.39 -18.18
C ALA A 423 7.41 -36.96 -17.31
N VAL A 424 6.21 -37.08 -17.86
CA VAL A 424 5.05 -37.66 -17.14
C VAL A 424 4.79 -39.14 -17.46
N GLY A 425 5.59 -39.75 -18.34
CA GLY A 425 5.54 -41.18 -18.67
C GLY A 425 4.46 -41.58 -19.68
N VAL A 426 4.02 -40.67 -20.57
CA VAL A 426 3.02 -40.99 -21.61
C VAL A 426 3.45 -40.53 -23.00
N SER A 427 2.72 -40.94 -24.04
CA SER A 427 2.93 -40.42 -25.40
C SER A 427 2.39 -39.00 -25.56
N ALA A 428 2.95 -38.21 -26.48
CA ALA A 428 2.47 -36.86 -26.80
C ALA A 428 0.98 -36.84 -27.19
N ARG A 429 0.51 -37.86 -27.93
CA ARG A 429 -0.90 -38.00 -28.31
C ARG A 429 -1.79 -38.26 -27.10
N THR A 430 -1.33 -39.11 -26.18
CA THR A 430 -2.05 -39.41 -24.92
C THR A 430 -2.17 -38.15 -24.06
N LEU A 431 -1.07 -37.40 -23.91
CA LEU A 431 -1.07 -36.18 -23.11
C LEU A 431 -2.00 -35.11 -23.69
N SER A 432 -1.96 -34.86 -25.01
CA SER A 432 -2.87 -33.90 -25.65
C SER A 432 -4.34 -34.27 -25.48
N ARG A 433 -4.69 -35.56 -25.65
CA ARG A 433 -6.06 -36.03 -25.44
C ARG A 433 -6.50 -35.89 -23.99
N ALA A 434 -5.61 -36.17 -23.03
CA ALA A 434 -5.91 -36.00 -21.61
C ALA A 434 -6.14 -34.52 -21.27
N PHE A 435 -5.32 -33.60 -21.79
CA PHE A 435 -5.56 -32.16 -21.64
C PHE A 435 -6.89 -31.73 -22.25
N GLU A 436 -7.24 -32.17 -23.46
CA GLU A 436 -8.52 -31.82 -24.07
C GLU A 436 -9.71 -32.37 -23.29
N SER A 437 -9.62 -33.62 -22.84
CA SER A 437 -10.69 -34.31 -22.09
C SER A 437 -10.90 -33.72 -20.69
N GLU A 438 -9.83 -33.48 -19.95
CA GLU A 438 -9.90 -33.04 -18.55
C GLU A 438 -9.98 -31.52 -18.41
N LEU A 439 -9.39 -30.76 -19.34
CA LEU A 439 -9.19 -29.31 -19.22
C LEU A 439 -9.88 -28.48 -20.31
N GLY A 440 -10.39 -29.11 -21.37
CA GLY A 440 -10.93 -28.40 -22.53
C GLY A 440 -9.90 -27.54 -23.28
N THR A 441 -8.60 -27.75 -23.04
CA THR A 441 -7.51 -26.98 -23.65
C THR A 441 -6.36 -27.89 -24.08
N THR A 442 -5.33 -27.34 -24.73
CA THR A 442 -4.12 -28.09 -25.11
C THR A 442 -2.93 -27.68 -24.23
N PRO A 443 -1.89 -28.53 -24.09
CA PRO A 443 -0.70 -28.18 -23.30
C PRO A 443 -0.05 -26.85 -23.71
N LEU A 444 0.02 -26.60 -25.02
CA LEU A 444 0.57 -25.36 -25.57
C LEU A 444 -0.30 -24.14 -25.20
N ARG A 445 -1.63 -24.26 -25.27
CA ARG A 445 -2.54 -23.18 -24.89
C ARG A 445 -2.49 -22.89 -23.40
N TYR A 446 -2.38 -23.93 -22.57
CA TYR A 446 -2.19 -23.78 -21.13
C TYR A 446 -0.88 -23.04 -20.80
N GLN A 447 0.25 -23.46 -21.39
CA GLN A 447 1.53 -22.77 -21.23
C GLN A 447 1.46 -21.29 -21.66
N GLN A 448 0.77 -21.00 -22.77
CA GLN A 448 0.55 -19.62 -23.21
C GLN A 448 -0.30 -18.82 -22.22
N ALA A 449 -1.35 -19.41 -21.66
CA ALA A 449 -2.21 -18.76 -20.68
C ALA A 449 -1.46 -18.44 -19.37
N VAL A 450 -0.67 -19.38 -18.85
CA VAL A 450 0.19 -19.17 -17.68
C VAL A 450 1.17 -18.01 -17.92
N ARG A 451 1.84 -17.96 -19.08
CA ARG A 451 2.74 -16.85 -19.43
C ARG A 451 2.01 -15.51 -19.53
N VAL A 452 0.80 -15.48 -20.08
CA VAL A 452 -0.02 -14.26 -20.17
C VAL A 452 -0.42 -13.76 -18.78
N GLU A 453 -0.74 -14.66 -17.85
CA GLU A 453 -1.05 -14.33 -16.46
C GLU A 453 0.16 -13.68 -15.77
N HIS A 454 1.34 -14.32 -15.83
CA HIS A 454 2.58 -13.76 -15.28
C HIS A 454 2.99 -12.44 -15.93
N ALA A 455 2.85 -12.30 -17.25
CA ALA A 455 3.19 -11.06 -17.94
C ALA A 455 2.24 -9.92 -17.56
N SER A 456 0.96 -10.23 -17.33
CA SER A 456 -0.01 -9.23 -16.89
C SER A 456 0.33 -8.74 -15.48
N LEU A 457 0.76 -9.62 -14.58
CA LEU A 457 1.23 -9.23 -13.24
C LEU A 457 2.45 -8.30 -13.29
N LEU A 458 3.43 -8.59 -14.14
CA LEU A 458 4.62 -7.73 -14.31
C LEU A 458 4.26 -6.35 -14.87
N ILE A 459 3.35 -6.31 -15.85
CA ILE A 459 2.88 -5.03 -16.44
C ILE A 459 2.15 -4.20 -15.40
N ASP A 460 1.30 -4.84 -14.59
CA ASP A 460 0.58 -4.22 -13.49
C ASP A 460 1.53 -3.66 -12.41
N GLN A 461 2.75 -4.21 -12.29
CA GLN A 461 3.82 -3.73 -11.42
C GLN A 461 4.73 -2.69 -12.09
N GLY A 462 4.39 -2.22 -13.29
CA GLY A 462 5.09 -1.13 -14.00
C GLY A 462 6.07 -1.59 -15.09
N ALA A 463 6.17 -2.88 -15.39
CA ALA A 463 7.00 -3.35 -16.50
C ALA A 463 6.40 -2.96 -17.86
N THR A 464 7.25 -2.66 -18.85
CA THR A 464 6.79 -2.47 -20.23
C THR A 464 6.31 -3.80 -20.82
N VAL A 465 5.41 -3.74 -21.82
CA VAL A 465 4.91 -4.95 -22.50
C VAL A 465 6.06 -5.75 -23.12
N GLU A 466 7.04 -5.06 -23.69
CA GLU A 466 8.28 -5.64 -24.22
C GLU A 466 9.08 -6.37 -23.15
N SER A 467 9.34 -5.74 -22.00
CA SER A 467 10.10 -6.35 -20.90
C SER A 467 9.36 -7.57 -20.32
N ALA A 468 8.06 -7.43 -20.07
CA ALA A 468 7.23 -8.50 -19.54
C ALA A 468 7.15 -9.70 -20.49
N ALA A 469 7.06 -9.48 -21.81
CA ALA A 469 7.05 -10.56 -22.80
C ALA A 469 8.32 -11.41 -22.74
N HIS A 470 9.49 -10.77 -22.65
CA HIS A 470 10.78 -11.47 -22.56
C HIS A 470 10.92 -12.21 -21.21
N ALA A 471 10.53 -11.56 -20.11
CA ALA A 471 10.62 -12.14 -18.77
C ALA A 471 9.81 -13.45 -18.62
N VAL A 472 8.71 -13.59 -19.35
CA VAL A 472 7.87 -14.81 -19.33
C VAL A 472 8.16 -15.77 -20.49
N GLY A 473 9.21 -15.54 -21.29
CA GLY A 473 9.64 -16.47 -22.32
C GLY A 473 8.95 -16.34 -23.68
N PHE A 474 8.29 -15.21 -23.98
CA PHE A 474 7.92 -14.90 -25.37
C PHE A 474 9.11 -14.27 -26.11
N THR A 475 9.30 -14.65 -27.36
CA THR A 475 10.37 -14.10 -28.23
C THR A 475 10.10 -12.63 -28.60
N ASP A 476 8.84 -12.22 -28.64
CA ASP A 476 8.46 -10.84 -28.91
C ASP A 476 7.14 -10.42 -28.21
N ALA A 477 6.94 -9.10 -28.13
CA ALA A 477 5.74 -8.51 -27.54
C ALA A 477 4.48 -8.66 -28.41
N ARG A 478 4.60 -9.01 -29.70
CA ARG A 478 3.45 -9.15 -30.62
C ARG A 478 2.61 -10.36 -30.24
N MET A 479 3.26 -11.48 -29.91
CA MET A 479 2.57 -12.68 -29.45
C MET A 479 1.81 -12.43 -28.14
N LEU A 480 2.43 -11.74 -27.17
CA LEU A 480 1.78 -11.37 -25.92
C LEU A 480 0.56 -10.47 -26.16
N ARG A 481 0.70 -9.42 -26.98
CA ARG A 481 -0.43 -8.51 -27.34
C ARG A 481 -1.60 -9.28 -27.93
N ARG A 482 -1.34 -10.17 -28.89
CA ARG A 482 -2.36 -10.99 -29.57
C ARG A 482 -3.06 -11.97 -28.63
N LEU A 483 -2.33 -12.57 -27.69
CA LEU A 483 -2.92 -13.49 -26.72
C LEU A 483 -3.75 -12.74 -25.67
N ARG A 484 -3.27 -11.59 -25.19
CA ARG A 484 -4.01 -10.72 -24.27
C ARG A 484 -5.31 -10.19 -24.87
N SER A 485 -5.34 -9.89 -26.17
CA SER A 485 -6.56 -9.41 -26.83
C SER A 485 -7.64 -10.48 -27.03
N ARG A 486 -7.29 -11.77 -26.90
CA ARG A 486 -8.23 -12.90 -27.00
C ARG A 486 -8.82 -13.32 -25.66
N ALA A 487 -8.25 -12.85 -24.56
CA ALA A 487 -8.64 -13.18 -23.19
C ALA A 487 -9.54 -12.10 -22.54
N ARG A 488 -9.83 -11.02 -23.27
CA ARG A 488 -10.72 -9.93 -22.84
C ARG A 488 -12.15 -10.16 -23.30
#